data_AF-A0A243WKM1-F1
#
_entry.id   AF-A0A243WKM1-F1
#
_cell.length_a   1.000
_cell.length_b   1.000
_cell.length_c   1.000
_cell.angle_alpha   90.00
_cell.angle_beta   90.00
_cell.angle_gamma   90.00
#
_symmetry.space_group_name_H-M   'P 1'
#
loop_
_entity.id
_entity.type
_entity.pdbx_description
1 polymer ?
#
loop_
_entity_poly.entity_id
_entity_poly.type
_entity_poly.pdbx_seq_one_letter_code
_entity_poly.pdbx_strand_id
1 'polypeptide(L)'
;MPKSYFTAFPSDLPPDELTARRQRQRYAEWGLSVATMGGTPPAPAVIENLQAYINGEVQIEDLARMGADDPVPSPAYLATLSRHRLKQH
;
A
#
# COMPACT_ATOMS: atom_id res chain seq x y z
N MET A 1 6.75 -5.15 19.08
CA MET A 1 5.94 -5.26 17.84
C MET A 1 6.68 -4.54 16.74
N PRO A 2 6.77 -5.06 15.50
CA PRO A 2 7.31 -4.26 14.41
C PRO A 2 6.45 -3.00 14.32
N LYS A 3 7.10 -1.83 14.29
CA LYS A 3 6.43 -0.54 14.16
C LYS A 3 5.74 -0.57 12.79
N SER A 4 4.42 -0.42 12.75
CA SER A 4 3.73 -0.27 11.47
C SER A 4 4.26 0.98 10.77
N TYR A 5 4.48 0.89 9.46
CA TYR A 5 4.85 2.05 8.65
C TYR A 5 3.68 3.03 8.47
N PHE A 6 2.46 2.58 8.77
CA PHE A 6 1.23 3.32 8.50
C PHE A 6 0.63 3.93 9.76
N THR A 7 -0.05 5.05 9.58
CA THR A 7 -0.78 5.73 10.64
C THR A 7 -2.00 4.92 11.05
N ALA A 8 -2.36 4.98 12.35
CA ALA A 8 -3.56 4.34 12.85
C ALA A 8 -4.82 4.93 12.18
N PHE A 9 -5.85 4.10 12.02
CA PHE A 9 -7.13 4.54 11.51
C PHE A 9 -7.83 5.52 12.47
N PRO A 10 -8.50 6.56 11.97
CA PRO A 10 -9.40 7.38 12.77
C PRO A 10 -10.49 6.51 13.43
N SER A 11 -10.83 6.84 14.68
CA SER A 11 -11.78 6.06 15.48
C SER A 11 -13.24 6.24 15.08
N ASP A 12 -13.53 7.28 14.29
CA ASP A 12 -14.85 7.72 13.85
C ASP A 12 -15.20 7.29 12.43
N LEU A 13 -14.38 6.43 11.81
CA LEU A 13 -14.66 5.92 10.46
C LEU A 13 -15.95 5.06 10.42
N PRO A 14 -16.78 5.22 9.38
CA PRO A 14 -17.88 4.30 9.11
C PRO A 14 -17.38 2.84 8.98
N PRO A 15 -18.16 1.82 9.39
CA PRO A 15 -17.72 0.42 9.36
C PRO A 15 -17.28 -0.09 7.97
N ASP A 16 -17.98 0.33 6.92
CA ASP A 16 -17.66 -0.06 5.53
C ASP A 16 -16.33 0.53 5.07
N GLU A 17 -16.11 1.82 5.38
CA GLU A 17 -14.85 2.51 5.08
C GLU A 17 -13.70 1.90 5.88
N LEU A 18 -13.90 1.62 7.17
CA LEU A 18 -12.90 0.95 8.01
C LEU A 18 -12.52 -0.43 7.44
N THR A 19 -13.49 -1.18 6.92
CA THR A 19 -13.26 -2.48 6.29
C THR A 19 -12.45 -2.33 5.00
N ALA A 20 -12.80 -1.35 4.16
CA ALA A 20 -12.04 -1.04 2.95
C ALA A 20 -10.58 -0.63 3.28
N ARG A 21 -10.38 0.30 4.22
CA ARG A 21 -9.04 0.75 4.63
C ARG A 21 -8.20 -0.39 5.23
N ARG A 22 -8.79 -1.26 6.06
CA ARG A 22 -8.12 -2.46 6.57
C ARG A 22 -7.68 -3.39 5.44
N GLN A 23 -8.52 -3.55 4.41
CA GLN A 23 -8.19 -4.40 3.27
C GLN A 23 -7.03 -3.80 2.46
N ARG A 24 -7.06 -2.49 2.20
CA ARG A 24 -5.96 -1.76 1.52
C ARG A 24 -4.67 -1.81 2.33
N GLN A 25 -4.73 -1.61 3.64
CA GLN A 25 -3.55 -1.69 4.52
C GLN A 25 -2.90 -3.07 4.45
N ARG A 26 -3.67 -4.17 4.48
CA ARG A 26 -3.09 -5.51 4.33
C ARG A 26 -2.35 -5.69 3.00
N TYR A 27 -2.84 -5.09 1.92
CA TYR A 27 -2.16 -5.13 0.62
C TYR A 27 -0.88 -4.30 0.60
N ALA A 28 -0.90 -3.12 1.23
CA ALA A 28 0.26 -2.25 1.37
C ALA A 28 1.35 -2.88 2.26
N GLU A 29 0.97 -3.45 3.41
CA GLU A 29 1.87 -4.17 4.32
C GLU A 29 2.51 -5.37 3.65
N TRP A 30 1.74 -6.14 2.86
CA TRP A 30 2.29 -7.23 2.08
C TRP A 30 3.31 -6.73 1.06
N GLY A 31 2.99 -5.64 0.35
CA GLY A 31 3.88 -5.05 -0.65
C GLY A 31 5.20 -4.56 -0.05
N LEU A 32 5.13 -3.84 1.07
CA LEU A 32 6.32 -3.42 1.83
C LEU A 32 7.12 -4.61 2.36
N SER A 33 6.45 -5.64 2.89
CA SER A 33 7.14 -6.85 3.36
C SER A 33 7.92 -7.50 2.22
N VAL A 34 7.30 -7.65 1.06
CA VAL A 34 7.96 -8.24 -0.11
C VAL A 34 9.14 -7.39 -0.60
N ALA A 35 8.98 -6.06 -0.64
CA ALA A 35 10.05 -5.15 -1.04
C ALA A 35 11.24 -5.18 -0.06
N THR A 36 10.96 -5.20 1.24
CA THR A 36 11.98 -5.20 2.30
C THR A 36 12.73 -6.52 2.43
N MET A 37 12.16 -7.66 1.99
CA MET A 37 12.90 -8.92 1.90
C MET A 37 14.17 -8.81 1.02
N GLY A 38 14.19 -7.86 0.08
CA GLY A 38 15.38 -7.52 -0.71
C GLY A 38 16.45 -6.71 0.05
N GLY A 39 16.28 -6.47 1.35
CA GLY A 39 17.24 -5.75 2.20
C GLY A 39 17.23 -4.23 2.06
N THR A 40 16.39 -3.68 1.18
CA THR A 40 16.29 -2.24 0.96
C THR A 40 15.08 -1.68 1.71
N PRO A 41 15.26 -0.70 2.61
CA PRO A 41 14.15 -0.04 3.27
C PRO A 41 13.30 0.73 2.23
N PRO A 42 11.97 0.79 2.41
CA PRO A 42 11.11 1.53 1.50
C PRO A 42 11.41 3.03 1.58
N ALA A 43 11.42 3.69 0.42
CA ALA A 43 11.57 5.14 0.38
C ALA A 43 10.38 5.83 1.08
N PRO A 44 10.59 6.99 1.75
CA PRO A 44 9.50 7.72 2.40
C PRO A 44 8.32 8.02 1.48
N ALA A 45 8.59 8.46 0.24
CA ALA A 45 7.56 8.72 -0.77
C ALA A 45 6.69 7.49 -1.10
N VAL A 46 7.27 6.29 -1.01
CA VAL A 46 6.53 5.03 -1.21
C VAL A 46 5.58 4.79 -0.04
N ILE A 47 6.03 5.04 1.19
CA ILE A 47 5.18 4.91 2.39
C ILE A 47 4.03 5.93 2.33
N GLU A 48 4.30 7.17 1.95
CA GLU A 48 3.31 8.24 1.81
C GLU A 48 2.23 7.89 0.78
N ASN A 49 2.63 7.42 -0.41
CA ASN A 49 1.66 7.03 -1.44
C ASN A 49 0.85 5.79 -1.05
N LEU A 50 1.46 4.82 -0.36
CA LEU A 50 0.73 3.68 0.18
C LEU A 50 -0.22 4.10 1.30
N GLN A 51 0.12 5.11 2.11
CA GLN A 51 -0.79 5.68 3.11
C GLN A 51 -1.98 6.38 2.45
N ALA A 52 -1.74 7.18 1.40
CA ALA A 52 -2.81 7.81 0.61
C ALA A 52 -3.74 6.75 0.00
N TYR A 53 -3.17 5.63 -0.48
CA TYR A 53 -3.95 4.51 -0.98
C TYR A 53 -4.80 3.87 0.11
N ILE A 54 -4.24 3.63 1.31
CA ILE A 54 -4.97 3.12 2.47
C ILE A 54 -6.15 4.05 2.82
N ASN A 55 -5.91 5.36 2.79
CA ASN A 55 -6.92 6.37 3.05
C ASN A 55 -8.00 6.48 1.96
N GLY A 56 -7.77 5.87 0.79
CA GLY A 56 -8.67 5.99 -0.38
C GLY A 56 -8.51 7.32 -1.13
N GLU A 57 -7.43 8.06 -0.89
CA GLU A 57 -7.11 9.32 -1.58
C GLU A 57 -6.54 9.07 -2.96
N VAL A 58 -5.86 7.93 -3.15
CA VAL A 58 -5.41 7.44 -4.45
C VAL A 58 -5.95 6.03 -4.68
N GLN A 59 -6.28 5.73 -5.93
CA GLN A 59 -6.80 4.42 -6.30
C GLN A 59 -5.66 3.47 -6.67
N ILE A 60 -5.97 2.18 -6.75
CA ILE A 60 -4.97 1.16 -7.10
C ILE A 60 -4.41 1.39 -8.52
N GLU A 61 -5.21 1.97 -9.42
CA GLU A 61 -4.80 2.37 -10.77
C GLU A 61 -3.77 3.51 -10.73
N ASP A 62 -3.86 4.43 -9.78
CA ASP A 62 -2.89 5.51 -9.61
C ASP A 62 -1.57 4.97 -9.09
N LEU A 63 -1.59 4.01 -8.15
CA LEU A 63 -0.39 3.28 -7.75
C LEU A 63 0.24 2.52 -8.94
N ALA A 64 -0.57 1.99 -9.85
CA ALA A 64 -0.08 1.33 -11.06
C ALA A 64 0.62 2.31 -12.00
N ARG A 65 0.07 3.52 -12.18
CA ARG A 65 0.70 4.60 -12.96
C ARG A 65 2.00 5.06 -12.32
N MET A 66 2.02 5.31 -11.01
CA MET A 66 3.24 5.69 -10.28
C MET A 66 4.36 4.65 -10.44
N GLY A 67 4.01 3.36 -10.45
CA GLY A 67 4.98 2.30 -10.74
C GLY A 67 5.41 2.21 -12.21
N ALA A 68 4.58 2.65 -13.16
CA ALA A 68 4.89 2.60 -14.60
C ALA A 68 5.68 3.83 -15.08
N ASP A 69 5.43 4.99 -14.49
CA ASP A 69 6.06 6.26 -14.85
C ASP A 69 7.45 6.44 -14.20
N ASP A 70 7.78 5.64 -13.18
CA ASP A 70 9.10 5.62 -12.56
C ASP A 70 10.06 4.74 -13.37
N PRO A 71 11.23 5.26 -13.84
CA PRO A 71 12.22 4.45 -14.53
C PRO A 71 12.73 3.25 -13.71
N VAL A 72 12.59 3.30 -12.37
CA VAL A 72 12.80 2.14 -11.49
C VAL A 72 11.55 1.96 -10.61
N PRO A 73 10.58 1.13 -11.03
CA PRO A 73 9.36 0.91 -10.29
C PRO A 73 9.64 0.44 -8.86
N SER A 74 9.05 1.10 -7.86
CA SER A 74 9.15 0.63 -6.48
C SER A 74 8.64 -0.82 -6.36
N PRO A 75 9.46 -1.77 -5.86
CA PRO A 75 9.04 -3.15 -5.65
C PRO A 75 7.81 -3.27 -4.75
N ALA A 76 7.61 -2.31 -3.85
CA ALA A 76 6.44 -2.29 -2.97
C ALA A 76 5.14 -2.06 -3.76
N TYR A 77 5.15 -1.15 -4.74
CA TYR A 77 3.97 -0.92 -5.58
C TYR A 77 3.64 -2.16 -6.41
N LEU A 78 4.63 -2.74 -7.10
CA LEU A 78 4.43 -3.95 -7.90
C LEU A 78 3.86 -5.10 -7.07
N ALA A 79 4.37 -5.26 -5.86
CA ALA A 79 3.89 -6.27 -4.93
C ALA A 79 2.45 -5.97 -4.45
N THR A 80 2.14 -4.75 -4.03
CA THR A 80 0.78 -4.34 -3.64
C THR A 80 -0.23 -4.55 -4.79
N LEU A 81 0.14 -4.17 -6.02
CA LEU A 81 -0.69 -4.38 -7.23
C LEU A 81 -0.96 -5.85 -7.49
N SER A 82 0.08 -6.69 -7.40
CA SER A 82 -0.04 -8.14 -7.61
C SER A 82 -0.99 -8.76 -6.58
N ARG A 83 -0.87 -8.35 -5.31
CA ARG A 83 -1.74 -8.86 -4.24
C ARG A 83 -3.20 -8.40 -4.42
N HIS A 84 -3.42 -7.18 -4.90
CA HIS A 84 -4.75 -6.67 -5.18
C HIS A 84 -5.44 -7.48 -6.29
N ARG A 85 -4.73 -7.76 -7.40
CA ARG A 85 -5.25 -8.55 -8.53
C ARG A 85 -5.60 -9.99 -8.13
N LEU A 86 -4.78 -10.63 -7.30
CA LEU A 86 -5.02 -11.99 -6.81
C LEU A 86 -6.27 -12.14 -5.92
N LYS A 87 -6.83 -11.04 -5.42
CA LYS A 87 -8.04 -11.04 -4.59
C LYS A 87 -9.32 -10.76 -5.37
N GLN A 88 -9.22 -10.42 -6.66
CA GLN A 88 -10.36 -10.19 -7.55
C GLN A 88 -10.74 -11.42 -8.40
N HIS A 89 -10.00 -12.52 -8.26
CA HIS A 89 -10.30 -13.85 -8.79
C HIS A 89 -10.69 -14.80 -7.65
#